data_AF-A0A2G9YKV2-F1
#
_entry.id   AF-A0A2G9YKV2-F1
#
_cell.length_a   1.000
_cell.length_b   1.000
_cell.length_c   1.000
_cell.angle_alpha   90.00
_cell.angle_beta   90.00
_cell.angle_gamma   90.00
#
_symmetry.space_group_name_H-M   'P 1'
#
loop_
_entity.id
_entity.type
_entity.pdbx_description
1 polymer ?
#
loop_
_entity_poly.entity_id
_entity_poly.type
_entity_poly.pdbx_seq_one_letter_code
_entity_poly.pdbx_strand_id
1 'polypeptide(L)'
;TYGRLDKSKSNAVMVLHALSGDAHVAGFHKGDEKPGWWDDMIGPGKAFDTEKYFIICSNVIGGCKGSTGPSSLNAETGKPYGLDFPIITISDMINAQKHLIDYLEIDRLLCVVGGSMGG
;
A
#
# COMPACT_ATOMS: atom_id res chain seq x y z
N THR A 1 1.93 7.30 3.79
CA THR A 1 2.85 7.75 2.72
C THR A 1 4.12 8.25 3.36
N TYR A 2 5.23 8.28 2.61
CA TYR A 2 6.54 8.72 3.09
C TYR A 2 7.15 9.72 2.12
N GLY A 3 7.94 10.66 2.63
CA GLY A 3 8.47 11.76 1.82
C GLY A 3 7.38 12.75 1.40
N ARG A 4 7.66 13.54 0.35
CA ARG A 4 6.78 14.60 -0.12
C ARG A 4 6.58 14.56 -1.63
N LEU A 5 5.32 14.61 -2.06
CA LEU A 5 4.96 14.73 -3.47
C LEU A 5 5.39 16.11 -4.00
N ASP A 6 6.13 16.12 -5.10
CA ASP A 6 6.55 17.35 -5.76
C ASP A 6 5.37 18.05 -6.47
N LYS A 7 5.58 19.29 -6.92
CA LYS A 7 4.53 20.07 -7.59
C LYS A 7 4.08 19.47 -8.92
N SER A 8 4.98 18.80 -9.64
CA SER A 8 4.70 18.13 -10.91
C SER A 8 4.12 16.73 -10.74
N LYS A 9 4.02 16.25 -9.50
CA LYS A 9 3.63 14.90 -9.08
C LYS A 9 4.44 13.81 -9.79
N SER A 10 5.70 14.10 -10.12
CA SER A 10 6.58 13.25 -10.93
C SER A 10 7.44 12.29 -10.13
N ASN A 11 7.52 12.48 -8.80
CA ASN A 11 8.39 11.71 -7.92
C ASN A 11 7.68 10.60 -7.12
N ALA A 12 6.47 10.21 -7.53
CA ALA A 12 5.67 9.20 -6.83
C ALA A 12 6.14 7.77 -7.15
N VAL A 13 6.38 6.96 -6.12
CA VAL A 13 6.74 5.53 -6.22
C VAL A 13 5.72 4.70 -5.46
N MET A 14 5.13 3.73 -6.14
CA MET A 14 4.21 2.76 -5.51
C MET A 14 4.98 1.51 -5.09
N VAL A 15 4.87 1.15 -3.82
CA VAL A 15 5.42 -0.09 -3.26
C VAL A 15 4.29 -1.08 -3.01
N LEU A 16 4.47 -2.30 -3.51
CA LEU A 16 3.53 -3.41 -3.41
C LEU A 16 4.05 -4.44 -2.40
N HIS A 17 3.28 -4.69 -1.34
CA HIS A 17 3.70 -5.61 -0.29
C HIS A 17 3.57 -7.08 -0.71
N ALA A 18 4.38 -7.95 -0.08
CA ALA A 18 4.30 -9.41 -0.26
C ALA A 18 3.02 -9.99 0.40
N LEU A 19 2.75 -11.29 0.23
CA LEU A 19 1.50 -11.94 0.66
C LEU A 19 1.07 -11.65 2.11
N SER A 20 2.00 -11.67 3.06
CA SER A 20 1.73 -11.41 4.48
C SER A 20 2.13 -10.01 4.95
N GLY A 21 2.54 -9.15 4.01
CA GLY A 21 2.92 -7.77 4.30
C GLY A 21 1.70 -6.86 4.49
N ASP A 22 1.98 -5.60 4.78
CA ASP A 22 0.95 -4.58 4.92
C ASP A 22 1.46 -3.20 4.44
N ALA A 23 0.65 -2.15 4.63
CA ALA A 23 0.97 -0.78 4.24
C ALA A 23 2.14 -0.17 5.03
N HIS A 24 2.56 -0.78 6.15
CA HIS A 24 3.66 -0.27 6.98
C HIS A 24 5.01 -0.70 6.41
N VAL A 25 5.39 -0.07 5.30
CA VAL A 25 6.59 -0.42 4.54
C VAL A 25 7.88 0.11 5.19
N ALA A 26 7.83 1.21 5.94
CA ALA A 26 8.99 1.83 6.56
C ALA A 26 8.65 2.64 7.82
N GLY A 27 9.68 3.09 8.54
CA GLY A 27 9.58 3.91 9.73
C GLY A 27 8.96 3.17 10.91
N PHE A 28 8.60 3.92 11.96
CA PHE A 28 7.87 3.43 13.12
C PHE A 28 6.56 4.18 13.26
N HIS A 29 5.47 3.49 13.54
CA HIS A 29 4.27 4.11 14.10
C HIS A 29 4.35 4.18 15.62
N LYS A 30 3.43 4.93 16.23
CA LYS A 30 3.38 5.10 17.68
C LYS A 30 3.10 3.75 18.36
N GLY A 31 4.07 3.29 19.16
CA GLY A 31 3.97 2.06 19.94
C GLY A 31 4.59 0.84 19.28
N ASP A 32 5.18 0.99 18.09
CA ASP A 32 5.86 -0.11 17.43
C ASP A 32 7.20 -0.46 18.11
N GLU A 33 7.46 -1.75 18.29
CA GLU A 33 8.75 -2.27 18.74
C GLU A 33 9.73 -2.50 17.58
N LYS A 34 9.22 -2.55 16.34
CA LYS A 34 9.96 -2.84 15.11
C LYS A 34 9.53 -1.89 13.99
N PRO A 35 10.43 -1.53 13.07
CA PRO A 35 10.06 -0.69 11.96
C PRO A 35 9.26 -1.45 10.91
N GLY A 36 8.76 -0.72 9.92
CA GLY A 36 8.10 -1.27 8.74
C GLY A 36 8.95 -2.31 8.00
N TRP A 37 8.29 -3.20 7.26
CA TRP A 37 8.88 -4.44 6.76
C TRP A 37 10.00 -4.26 5.71
N TRP A 38 10.17 -3.06 5.16
CA TRP A 38 11.23 -2.71 4.22
C TRP A 38 12.01 -1.45 4.60
N ASP A 39 12.08 -1.14 5.90
CA ASP A 39 12.70 0.09 6.39
C ASP A 39 14.13 0.28 5.86
N ASP A 40 14.95 -0.76 5.81
CA ASP A 40 16.34 -0.67 5.31
C ASP A 40 16.46 -0.13 3.87
N MET A 41 15.40 -0.23 3.06
CA MET A 41 15.37 0.28 1.70
C MET A 41 14.75 1.67 1.56
N ILE A 42 13.91 2.11 2.50
CA ILE A 42 13.11 3.34 2.40
C ILE A 42 13.41 4.29 3.55
N GLY A 43 13.80 5.52 3.22
CA GLY A 43 14.11 6.56 4.20
C GLY A 43 15.17 7.54 3.69
N PRO A 44 15.57 8.55 4.48
CA PRO A 44 16.51 9.57 4.04
C PRO A 44 17.85 8.99 3.59
N GLY A 45 18.23 9.24 2.34
CA GLY A 45 19.48 8.76 1.74
C GLY A 45 19.54 7.26 1.42
N LYS A 46 18.45 6.50 1.61
CA LYS A 46 18.35 5.07 1.26
C LYS A 46 18.03 4.89 -0.24
N ALA A 47 17.90 3.64 -0.70
CA ALA A 47 17.61 3.31 -2.09
C ALA A 47 16.33 3.99 -2.60
N PHE A 48 15.27 3.93 -1.80
CA PHE A 48 14.05 4.71 -1.95
C PHE A 48 14.12 5.92 -1.00
N ASP A 49 14.89 6.91 -1.44
CA ASP A 49 15.21 8.13 -0.70
C ASP A 49 13.96 9.00 -0.48
N THR A 50 13.47 9.10 0.76
CA THR A 50 12.27 9.88 1.09
C THR A 50 12.48 11.39 1.03
N GLU A 51 13.72 11.87 0.91
CA GLU A 51 14.01 13.28 0.64
C GLU A 51 13.81 13.63 -0.85
N LYS A 52 13.70 12.62 -1.72
CA LYS A 52 13.56 12.77 -3.18
C LYS A 52 12.23 12.24 -3.70
N TYR A 53 11.76 11.13 -3.16
CA TYR A 53 10.60 10.40 -3.65
C TYR A 53 9.43 10.47 -2.69
N PHE A 54 8.22 10.45 -3.25
CA PHE A 54 6.99 10.27 -2.52
C PHE A 54 6.58 8.81 -2.57
N ILE A 55 6.76 8.10 -1.46
CA ILE A 55 6.53 6.66 -1.38
C ILE A 55 5.11 6.38 -0.91
N ILE A 56 4.41 5.53 -1.67
CA ILE A 56 3.04 5.09 -1.42
C ILE A 56 3.07 3.57 -1.24
N CYS A 57 2.44 3.07 -0.18
CA CYS A 57 2.20 1.65 0.03
C CYS A 57 0.82 1.51 0.63
N SER A 58 0.00 0.60 0.09
CA SER A 58 -1.36 0.36 0.57
C SER A 58 -1.60 -1.13 0.79
N ASN A 59 -2.46 -1.45 1.75
CA ASN A 59 -2.92 -2.83 1.92
C ASN A 59 -3.78 -3.24 0.72
N VAL A 60 -3.56 -4.45 0.21
CA VAL A 60 -4.44 -5.03 -0.80
C VAL A 60 -5.84 -5.30 -0.25
N ILE A 61 -6.85 -5.23 -1.12
CA ILE A 61 -8.18 -5.78 -0.82
C ILE A 61 -8.07 -7.30 -0.62
N GLY A 62 -8.96 -7.87 0.18
CA GLY A 62 -8.89 -9.25 0.65
C GLY A 62 -7.89 -9.48 1.80
N GLY A 63 -7.08 -8.47 2.16
CA GLY A 63 -6.22 -8.52 3.33
C GLY A 63 -6.97 -8.39 4.66
N CYS A 64 -6.23 -8.38 5.77
CA CYS A 64 -6.78 -8.27 7.13
C CYS A 64 -6.28 -7.04 7.91
N LYS A 65 -5.61 -6.11 7.24
CA LYS A 65 -4.94 -4.94 7.84
C LYS A 65 -5.56 -3.62 7.36
N GLY A 66 -6.86 -3.43 7.52
CA GLY A 66 -7.53 -2.14 7.27
C GLY A 66 -8.20 -1.98 5.90
N SER A 67 -7.62 -2.51 4.81
CA SER A 67 -8.35 -2.63 3.53
C SER A 67 -9.48 -3.68 3.65
N THR A 68 -10.51 -3.53 2.82
CA THR A 68 -11.69 -4.41 2.86
C THR A 68 -11.31 -5.85 2.55
N GLY A 69 -11.74 -6.78 3.40
CA GLY A 69 -11.50 -8.21 3.25
C GLY A 69 -12.56 -9.05 4.00
N PRO A 70 -12.33 -10.36 4.15
CA PRO A 70 -13.29 -11.27 4.80
C PRO A 70 -13.70 -10.87 6.23
N SER A 71 -12.83 -10.16 6.97
CA SER A 71 -13.12 -9.68 8.32
C SER A 71 -13.91 -8.36 8.36
N SER A 72 -14.06 -7.68 7.22
CA SER A 72 -14.81 -6.43 7.13
C SER A 72 -16.31 -6.67 7.27
N LEU A 73 -17.02 -5.70 7.84
CA LEU A 73 -18.47 -5.77 7.96
C LEU A 73 -19.13 -5.61 6.58
N ASN A 74 -20.05 -6.52 6.27
CA ASN A 74 -20.98 -6.38 5.18
C ASN A 74 -22.06 -5.36 5.58
N ALA A 75 -22.24 -4.31 4.77
CA ALA A 75 -23.18 -3.23 5.04
C ALA A 75 -24.65 -3.68 5.03
N GLU A 76 -24.99 -4.73 4.29
CA GLU A 76 -26.34 -5.26 4.20
C GLU A 76 -26.72 -6.12 5.42
N THR A 77 -25.75 -6.87 5.96
CA THR A 77 -26.01 -7.85 7.03
C THR A 77 -25.52 -7.41 8.41
N GLY A 78 -24.63 -6.42 8.47
CA GLY A 78 -23.96 -5.97 9.70
C GLY A 78 -22.96 -6.97 10.28
N LYS A 79 -22.65 -8.07 9.56
CA LYS A 79 -21.73 -9.13 9.99
C LYS A 79 -20.48 -9.19 9.10
N PRO A 80 -19.36 -9.77 9.56
CA PRO A 80 -18.20 -9.98 8.69
C PRO A 80 -18.56 -10.77 7.43
N TYR A 81 -17.98 -10.42 6.28
CA TYR A 81 -18.22 -11.14 5.02
C TYR A 81 -17.88 -12.64 5.11
N GLY A 82 -16.76 -13.00 5.77
CA GLY A 82 -16.32 -14.39 5.85
C GLY A 82 -16.16 -15.02 4.46
N LEU A 83 -16.80 -16.17 4.25
CA LEU A 83 -16.79 -16.89 2.97
C LEU A 83 -17.64 -16.22 1.88
N ASP A 84 -18.49 -15.25 2.24
CA ASP A 84 -19.27 -14.47 1.28
C ASP A 84 -18.43 -13.34 0.64
N PHE A 85 -17.18 -13.15 1.09
CA PHE A 85 -16.26 -12.23 0.45
C PHE A 85 -15.94 -12.75 -0.97
N PRO A 86 -16.02 -11.91 -2.01
CA PRO A 86 -15.78 -12.36 -3.37
C PRO A 86 -14.37 -12.90 -3.54
N ILE A 87 -14.22 -13.88 -4.44
CA ILE A 87 -12.91 -14.29 -4.92
C ILE A 87 -12.31 -13.10 -5.67
N ILE A 88 -11.10 -12.70 -5.27
CA ILE A 88 -10.36 -11.61 -5.89
C ILE A 88 -9.08 -12.12 -6.54
N THR A 89 -8.58 -11.34 -7.49
CA THR A 89 -7.36 -11.59 -8.24
C THR A 89 -6.34 -10.47 -8.00
N ILE A 90 -5.11 -10.66 -8.48
CA ILE A 90 -4.11 -9.58 -8.51
C ILE A 90 -4.64 -8.35 -9.28
N SER A 91 -5.39 -8.55 -10.37
CA SER A 91 -5.97 -7.45 -11.14
C SER A 91 -6.92 -6.59 -10.31
N ASP A 92 -7.71 -7.21 -9.42
CA ASP A 92 -8.60 -6.46 -8.52
C ASP A 92 -7.80 -5.64 -7.49
N MET A 93 -6.70 -6.20 -6.97
CA MET A 93 -5.79 -5.49 -6.08
C MET A 93 -5.15 -4.27 -6.77
N ILE A 94 -4.67 -4.45 -8.01
CA ILE A 94 -4.10 -3.37 -8.82
C ILE A 94 -5.16 -2.31 -9.15
N ASN A 95 -6.40 -2.70 -9.46
CA ASN A 95 -7.49 -1.75 -9.71
C ASN A 95 -7.78 -0.87 -8.49
N ALA A 96 -7.81 -1.45 -7.28
CA ALA A 96 -7.97 -0.69 -6.06
C ALA A 96 -6.82 0.32 -5.83
N GLN A 97 -5.58 -0.10 -6.11
CA GLN A 97 -4.41 0.78 -6.02
C GLN A 97 -4.44 1.87 -7.09
N LYS A 98 -4.87 1.56 -8.31
CA LYS A 98 -5.08 2.56 -9.35
C LYS A 98 -6.08 3.63 -8.90
N HIS A 99 -7.20 3.23 -8.29
CA HIS A 99 -8.16 4.19 -7.73
C HIS A 99 -7.54 5.07 -6.64
N LEU A 100 -6.65 4.51 -5.81
CA LEU A 100 -5.89 5.30 -4.83
C LEU A 100 -4.97 6.33 -5.52
N ILE A 101 -4.27 5.93 -6.59
CA ILE A 101 -3.40 6.83 -7.36
C ILE A 101 -4.21 7.93 -8.04
N ASP A 102 -5.35 7.59 -8.63
CA ASP A 102 -6.29 8.55 -9.23
C ASP A 102 -6.82 9.53 -8.16
N TYR A 103 -7.16 9.05 -6.95
CA TYR A 103 -7.57 9.88 -5.81
C TYR A 103 -6.47 10.83 -5.31
N LEU A 104 -5.21 10.38 -5.34
CA LEU A 104 -4.05 11.23 -5.05
C LEU A 104 -3.70 12.17 -6.21
N GLU A 105 -4.47 12.11 -7.31
CA GLU A 105 -4.33 12.92 -8.52
C GLU A 105 -2.91 12.82 -9.12
N ILE A 106 -2.36 11.61 -9.19
CA ILE A 106 -1.04 11.33 -9.77
C ILE A 106 -1.26 10.67 -11.13
N ASP A 107 -0.93 11.39 -12.21
CA ASP A 107 -1.15 10.88 -13.58
C ASP A 107 -0.19 9.75 -13.98
N ARG A 108 1.01 9.76 -13.40
CA ARG A 108 2.06 8.78 -13.70
C ARG A 108 2.92 8.52 -12.47
N LEU A 109 3.09 7.24 -12.15
CA LEU A 109 4.08 6.80 -11.17
C LEU A 109 5.47 6.78 -11.81
N LEU A 110 6.47 7.28 -11.09
CA LEU A 110 7.87 7.17 -11.46
C LEU A 110 8.30 5.70 -11.53
N CYS A 111 7.83 4.90 -10.57
CA CYS A 111 8.15 3.48 -10.45
C CYS A 111 7.05 2.74 -9.68
N VAL A 112 6.86 1.47 -10.02
CA VAL A 112 6.11 0.49 -9.22
C VAL A 112 7.08 -0.62 -8.86
N VAL A 113 7.16 -0.97 -7.58
CA VAL A 113 8.11 -1.97 -7.09
C VAL A 113 7.47 -2.84 -6.02
N GLY A 114 7.79 -4.12 -6.03
CA GLY A 114 7.41 -5.06 -4.99
C GLY A 114 8.17 -6.36 -5.15
N GLY A 115 8.03 -7.25 -4.16
CA GLY A 115 8.64 -8.57 -4.17
C GLY A 115 7.61 -9.64 -3.85
N SER A 116 7.86 -10.87 -4.32
CA SER A 116 6.93 -12.00 -4.17
C SER A 116 5.58 -11.67 -4.80
N MET A 117 4.46 -11.75 -4.08
CA MET A 117 3.13 -11.36 -4.58
C MET A 117 3.08 -9.90 -5.09
N GLY A 118 3.94 -9.02 -4.55
CA GLY A 118 4.00 -7.63 -4.98
C GLY A 118 4.81 -7.38 -6.25
N GLY A 119 5.54 -8.38 -6.77
CA GLY A 119 6.32 -8.28 -8.01
C GLY A 119 5.56 -8.86 -9.19
#